data_AF-A0A5D0QF31-F1
#
_entry.id   AF-A0A5D0QF31-F1
#
_cell.length_a   1.000
_cell.length_b   1.000
_cell.length_c   1.000
_cell.angle_alpha   90.00
_cell.angle_beta   90.00
_cell.angle_gamma   90.00
#
_symmetry.space_group_name_H-M   'P 1'
#
loop_
_entity.id
_entity.type
_entity.pdbx_description
1 polymer ?
#
loop_
_entity_poly.entity_id
_entity_poly.type
_entity_poly.pdbx_seq_one_letter_code
_entity_poly.pdbx_strand_id
1 'polypeptide(L)'
;MKTGATLRAVMTALSGPVTGLVTAPGGLDVELRAVVIAEPGDPVGPGDLVLVAGARGEAAVPVIEAAARCGAAAVAVKGAPVEAMRQAGIAVLGVATDARWDQVETLARAVIEGSGSDGDSHQDLFSLAQTVATLTGGAVTIEDTAHRVLAYSESDDEVDELRRQSILGRNCPEAYLAHLREWGVYQRLWAGEEIVDIAERPDLGVRRRLVVGVHAGSRPLGSIWVQEGRGAPRPRRAAGGRGAGGGGRARPAPPPPPAPPPP
;
A
#
# COMPACT_ATOMS: atom_id res chain seq x y z
N MET A 1 16.49 10.23 -10.12
CA MET A 1 15.23 10.63 -10.80
C MET A 1 14.17 9.65 -10.35
N LYS A 2 13.08 10.12 -9.72
CA LYS A 2 11.90 9.29 -9.45
C LYS A 2 11.39 8.80 -10.82
N THR A 3 11.13 7.51 -10.97
CA THR A 3 10.54 6.98 -12.20
C THR A 3 9.04 6.86 -11.94
N GLY A 4 8.28 7.89 -12.33
CA GLY A 4 6.82 7.83 -12.28
C GLY A 4 6.26 6.78 -13.24
N ALA A 5 4.96 6.54 -13.17
CA ALA A 5 4.26 5.63 -14.06
C ALA A 5 4.46 6.06 -15.52
N THR A 6 5.11 5.25 -16.34
CA THR A 6 5.27 5.60 -17.75
C THR A 6 4.09 5.15 -18.58
N LEU A 7 3.83 5.84 -19.68
CA LEU A 7 2.88 5.39 -20.70
C LEU A 7 3.18 3.95 -21.15
N ARG A 8 4.46 3.59 -21.28
CA ARG A 8 4.91 2.22 -21.57
C ARG A 8 4.41 1.22 -20.54
N ALA A 9 4.57 1.49 -19.26
CA ALA A 9 4.15 0.58 -18.19
C ALA A 9 2.63 0.33 -18.22
N VAL A 10 1.85 1.39 -18.43
CA VAL A 10 0.40 1.29 -18.59
C VAL A 10 0.02 0.48 -19.83
N MET A 11 0.67 0.73 -20.97
CA MET A 11 0.44 -0.06 -22.19
C MET A 11 0.75 -1.55 -22.01
N THR A 12 1.82 -1.89 -21.27
CA THR A 12 2.16 -3.28 -20.96
C THR A 12 1.08 -3.95 -20.10
N ALA A 13 0.57 -3.25 -19.08
CA ALA A 13 -0.53 -3.76 -18.25
C ALA A 13 -1.84 -3.91 -19.03
N LEU A 14 -2.08 -3.02 -20.00
CA LEU A 14 -3.25 -3.03 -20.88
C LEU A 14 -3.05 -3.87 -22.16
N SER A 15 -2.03 -4.73 -22.22
CA SER A 15 -1.65 -5.49 -23.43
C SER A 15 -2.77 -6.36 -24.02
N GLY A 16 -3.78 -6.75 -23.24
CA GLY A 16 -4.99 -7.37 -23.74
C GLY A 16 -5.90 -6.40 -24.52
N PRO A 17 -6.42 -5.33 -23.88
CA PRO A 17 -7.35 -4.40 -24.52
C PRO A 17 -6.73 -3.39 -25.49
N VAL A 18 -5.41 -3.17 -25.52
CA VAL A 18 -4.81 -2.19 -26.43
C VAL A 18 -4.76 -2.73 -27.86
N THR A 19 -5.39 -2.01 -28.79
CA THR A 19 -5.46 -2.39 -30.22
C THR A 19 -4.41 -1.70 -31.08
N GLY A 20 -3.76 -0.64 -30.58
CA GLY A 20 -2.68 0.04 -31.27
C GLY A 20 -2.30 1.38 -30.67
N LEU A 21 -1.25 1.97 -31.22
CA LEU A 21 -0.76 3.32 -30.89
C LEU A 21 -0.57 4.07 -32.22
N VAL A 22 -1.28 5.18 -32.43
CA VAL A 22 -1.14 5.98 -33.66
C VAL A 22 0.02 6.95 -33.56
N THR A 23 0.22 7.58 -32.41
CA THR A 23 1.29 8.56 -32.20
C THR A 23 1.71 8.58 -30.74
N ALA A 24 2.95 8.99 -30.48
CA ALA A 24 3.50 9.25 -29.15
C ALA A 24 4.64 10.27 -29.28
N PRO A 25 4.32 11.57 -29.50
CA PRO A 25 5.32 12.59 -29.82
C PRO A 25 6.31 12.84 -28.67
N GLY A 26 5.88 12.67 -27.42
CA GLY A 26 6.75 12.71 -26.24
C GLY A 26 7.49 11.39 -25.95
N GLY A 27 7.32 10.37 -26.78
CA GLY A 27 7.78 9.00 -26.50
C GLY A 27 6.87 8.24 -25.52
N LEU A 28 7.26 7.00 -25.20
CA LEU A 28 6.49 6.13 -24.30
C LEU A 28 6.93 6.24 -22.84
N ASP A 29 8.02 6.94 -22.58
CA ASP A 29 8.59 7.08 -21.24
C ASP A 29 8.11 8.38 -20.56
N VAL A 30 7.08 9.02 -21.11
CA VAL A 30 6.34 10.12 -20.47
C VAL A 30 5.61 9.62 -19.22
N GLU A 31 5.63 10.43 -18.16
CA GLU A 31 4.99 10.11 -16.89
C GLU A 31 3.50 10.43 -16.91
N LEU A 32 2.71 9.50 -16.37
CA LEU A 32 1.27 9.61 -16.17
C LEU A 32 0.99 9.94 -14.71
N ARG A 33 0.09 10.90 -14.49
CA ARG A 33 -0.27 11.40 -13.15
C ARG A 33 -1.59 10.86 -12.65
N ALA A 34 -2.58 10.74 -13.53
CA ALA A 34 -3.91 10.24 -13.19
C ALA A 34 -4.58 9.61 -14.41
N VAL A 35 -5.65 8.84 -14.16
CA VAL A 35 -6.58 8.37 -15.18
C VAL A 35 -7.89 9.14 -15.04
N VAL A 36 -8.41 9.65 -16.15
CA VAL A 36 -9.68 10.40 -16.20
C VAL A 36 -10.55 9.82 -17.31
N ILE A 37 -11.80 9.50 -17.01
CA ILE A 37 -12.82 9.23 -18.04
C ILE A 37 -13.47 10.57 -18.36
N ALA A 38 -13.37 11.02 -19.61
CA ALA A 38 -13.83 12.35 -20.00
C ALA A 38 -14.82 12.31 -21.17
N GLU A 39 -15.87 13.10 -21.05
CA GLU A 39 -16.74 13.54 -22.14
C GLU A 39 -16.27 14.91 -22.70
N PRO A 40 -16.75 15.33 -23.89
CA PRO A 40 -16.43 16.65 -24.43
C PRO A 40 -16.81 17.78 -23.44
N GLY A 41 -15.81 18.51 -22.95
CA GLY A 41 -16.00 19.63 -22.01
C GLY A 41 -15.62 19.34 -20.56
N ASP A 42 -15.32 18.08 -20.22
CA ASP A 42 -14.85 17.71 -18.89
C ASP A 42 -13.44 18.25 -18.59
N PRO A 43 -13.12 18.52 -17.30
CA PRO A 43 -11.80 18.98 -16.90
C PRO A 43 -10.73 17.90 -17.10
N VAL A 44 -9.65 18.25 -17.79
CA VAL A 44 -8.46 17.43 -18.01
C VAL A 44 -7.24 18.18 -17.53
N GLY A 45 -6.33 17.49 -16.84
CA GLY A 45 -5.11 18.06 -16.26
C GLY A 45 -3.82 17.67 -16.98
N PRO A 46 -2.72 18.40 -16.72
CA PRO A 46 -1.41 18.05 -17.24
C PRO A 46 -0.94 16.68 -16.73
N GLY A 47 -0.50 15.82 -17.66
CA GLY A 47 0.00 14.47 -17.32
C GLY A 47 -1.07 13.39 -17.19
N ASP A 48 -2.34 13.70 -17.47
CA ASP A 48 -3.42 12.71 -17.40
C ASP A 48 -3.39 11.72 -18.57
N LEU A 49 -3.82 10.48 -18.28
CA LEU A 49 -4.32 9.54 -19.28
C LEU A 49 -5.85 9.68 -19.37
N VAL A 50 -6.33 10.16 -20.52
CA VAL A 50 -7.75 10.43 -20.73
C VAL A 50 -8.41 9.27 -21.49
N LEU A 51 -9.42 8.64 -20.90
CA LEU A 51 -10.27 7.64 -21.53
C LEU A 51 -11.47 8.35 -22.16
N VAL A 52 -11.50 8.42 -23.50
CA VAL A 52 -12.54 9.18 -24.22
C VAL A 52 -13.86 8.42 -24.20
N ALA A 53 -14.81 8.92 -23.41
CA ALA A 53 -16.17 8.42 -23.37
C ALA A 53 -17.03 9.08 -24.46
N GLY A 54 -18.05 8.36 -24.95
CA GLY A 54 -19.05 8.92 -25.86
C GLY A 54 -18.61 9.22 -27.30
N ALA A 55 -17.31 9.23 -27.63
CA ALA A 55 -16.81 9.51 -28.98
C ALA A 55 -15.91 8.40 -29.54
N ARG A 56 -15.97 8.17 -30.86
CA ARG A 56 -15.18 7.16 -31.59
C ARG A 56 -14.77 7.66 -32.97
N GLY A 57 -13.70 7.10 -33.51
CA GLY A 57 -13.19 7.49 -34.83
C GLY A 57 -12.95 8.99 -34.92
N GLU A 58 -13.29 9.61 -36.05
CA GLU A 58 -13.09 11.05 -36.27
C GLU A 58 -13.85 11.95 -35.28
N ALA A 59 -14.99 11.48 -34.74
CA ALA A 59 -15.75 12.26 -33.76
C ALA A 59 -15.00 12.46 -32.43
N ALA A 60 -13.96 11.66 -32.15
CA ALA A 60 -13.11 11.84 -30.97
C ALA A 60 -12.05 12.93 -31.17
N VAL A 61 -11.73 13.34 -32.40
CA VAL A 61 -10.64 14.28 -32.69
C VAL A 61 -10.75 15.60 -31.90
N PRO A 62 -11.92 16.27 -31.79
CA PRO A 62 -12.04 17.49 -31.01
C PRO A 62 -11.73 17.32 -29.52
N VAL A 63 -12.08 16.15 -28.95
CA VAL A 63 -11.81 15.82 -27.53
C VAL A 63 -10.31 15.59 -27.33
N ILE A 64 -9.66 14.90 -28.27
CA ILE A 64 -8.22 14.65 -28.24
C ILE A 64 -7.45 15.98 -28.31
N GLU A 65 -7.84 16.88 -29.22
CA GLU A 65 -7.21 18.20 -29.34
C GLU A 65 -7.42 19.07 -28.08
N ALA A 66 -8.60 18.98 -27.45
CA ALA A 66 -8.85 19.67 -26.19
C ALA A 66 -7.96 19.13 -25.06
N ALA A 67 -7.88 17.80 -24.91
CA ALA A 67 -6.99 17.15 -23.94
C ALA A 67 -5.52 17.54 -24.17
N ALA A 68 -5.10 17.62 -25.44
CA ALA A 68 -3.76 18.06 -25.81
C ALA A 68 -3.46 19.49 -25.35
N ARG A 69 -4.40 20.43 -25.57
CA ARG A 69 -4.27 21.82 -25.09
C ARG A 69 -4.19 21.92 -23.55
N CYS A 70 -4.84 21.00 -22.84
CA CYS A 70 -4.79 20.90 -21.39
C CYS A 70 -3.50 20.22 -20.85
N GLY A 71 -2.64 19.72 -21.73
CA GLY A 71 -1.38 19.09 -21.36
C GLY A 71 -1.50 17.61 -20.95
N ALA A 72 -2.58 16.94 -21.34
CA ALA A 72 -2.70 15.49 -21.13
C ALA A 72 -1.50 14.76 -21.74
N ALA A 73 -1.03 13.72 -21.05
CA ALA A 73 0.09 12.92 -21.55
C ALA A 73 -0.35 11.94 -22.64
N ALA A 74 -1.56 11.39 -22.52
CA ALA A 74 -2.10 10.44 -23.49
C ALA A 74 -3.63 10.43 -23.48
N VAL A 75 -4.21 9.99 -24.60
CA VAL A 75 -5.63 9.65 -24.72
C VAL A 75 -5.80 8.19 -25.14
N ALA A 76 -6.88 7.57 -24.70
CA ALA A 76 -7.33 6.26 -25.12
C ALA A 76 -8.72 6.36 -25.76
N VAL A 77 -8.88 5.80 -26.95
CA VAL A 77 -10.13 5.79 -27.71
C VAL A 77 -10.56 4.37 -28.01
N LYS A 78 -11.88 4.11 -28.04
CA LYS A 78 -12.39 2.80 -28.49
C LYS A 78 -12.25 2.62 -30.00
N GLY A 79 -11.81 1.42 -30.39
CA GLY A 79 -11.52 1.04 -31.77
C GLY A 79 -10.07 1.28 -32.15
N ALA A 80 -9.75 0.96 -33.41
CA ALA A 80 -8.46 1.30 -33.99
C ALA A 80 -8.38 2.84 -34.15
N PRO A 81 -7.30 3.48 -33.68
CA PRO A 81 -7.13 4.91 -33.83
C PRO A 81 -6.91 5.25 -35.32
N VAL A 82 -7.46 6.37 -35.76
CA VAL A 82 -7.42 6.80 -37.17
C VAL A 82 -6.32 7.83 -37.41
N GLU A 83 -5.85 7.93 -38.66
CA GLU A 83 -4.70 8.76 -39.03
C GLU A 83 -4.90 10.26 -38.73
N ALA A 84 -6.13 10.77 -38.80
CA ALA A 84 -6.47 12.14 -38.43
C ALA A 84 -6.05 12.50 -36.98
N MET A 85 -6.00 11.52 -36.07
CA MET A 85 -5.61 11.72 -34.68
C MET A 85 -4.10 11.99 -34.50
N ARG A 86 -3.27 11.67 -35.49
CA ARG A 86 -1.80 11.86 -35.42
C ARG A 86 -1.42 13.33 -35.21
N GLN A 87 -2.22 14.25 -35.73
CA GLN A 87 -1.93 15.68 -35.72
C GLN A 87 -2.20 16.34 -34.36
N ALA A 88 -2.81 15.63 -33.40
CA ALA A 88 -3.19 16.21 -32.12
C ALA A 88 -2.03 16.50 -31.15
N GLY A 89 -0.81 16.06 -31.46
CA GLY A 89 0.38 16.41 -30.66
C GLY A 89 0.49 15.73 -29.29
N ILE A 90 -0.34 14.71 -29.01
CA ILE A 90 -0.28 13.87 -27.80
C ILE A 90 -0.30 12.40 -28.15
N ALA A 91 0.01 11.51 -27.20
CA ALA A 91 -0.06 10.08 -27.44
C ALA A 91 -1.51 9.60 -27.60
N VAL A 92 -1.78 8.77 -28.60
CA VAL A 92 -3.14 8.26 -28.90
C VAL A 92 -3.16 6.74 -28.96
N LEU A 93 -3.84 6.13 -28.00
CA LEU A 93 -4.01 4.69 -27.81
C LEU A 93 -5.37 4.22 -28.33
N GLY A 94 -5.36 3.12 -29.06
CA GLY A 94 -6.54 2.33 -29.39
C GLY A 94 -6.87 1.34 -28.29
N VAL A 95 -8.14 1.22 -27.95
CA VAL A 95 -8.67 0.25 -26.99
C VAL A 95 -9.76 -0.58 -27.70
N ALA A 96 -9.80 -1.88 -27.45
CA ALA A 96 -10.77 -2.77 -28.09
C ALA A 96 -12.21 -2.29 -27.85
N THR A 97 -13.07 -2.44 -28.86
CA THR A 97 -14.44 -1.89 -28.82
C THR A 97 -15.31 -2.55 -27.75
N ASP A 98 -15.03 -3.82 -27.44
CA ASP A 98 -15.66 -4.65 -26.42
C ASP A 98 -15.06 -4.46 -25.01
N ALA A 99 -13.83 -3.95 -24.90
CA ALA A 99 -13.19 -3.70 -23.61
C ALA A 99 -14.01 -2.72 -22.77
N ARG A 100 -14.22 -3.03 -21.49
CA ARG A 100 -14.99 -2.16 -20.59
C ARG A 100 -14.10 -1.05 -20.02
N TRP A 101 -14.61 0.18 -19.95
CA TRP A 101 -13.82 1.31 -19.48
C TRP A 101 -13.43 1.21 -18.00
N ASP A 102 -14.29 0.62 -17.17
CA ASP A 102 -14.00 0.34 -15.76
C ASP A 102 -12.76 -0.55 -15.57
N GLN A 103 -12.61 -1.58 -16.41
CA GLN A 103 -11.45 -2.47 -16.38
C GLN A 103 -10.16 -1.76 -16.81
N VAL A 104 -10.23 -0.97 -17.90
CA VAL A 104 -9.09 -0.20 -18.40
C VAL A 104 -8.65 0.84 -17.37
N GLU A 105 -9.61 1.54 -16.77
CA GLU A 105 -9.36 2.50 -15.70
C GLU A 105 -8.69 1.83 -14.49
N THR A 106 -9.25 0.71 -14.03
CA THR A 106 -8.73 -0.03 -12.86
C THR A 106 -7.28 -0.46 -13.07
N LEU A 107 -6.95 -1.02 -14.23
CA LEU A 107 -5.60 -1.47 -14.56
C LEU A 107 -4.61 -0.30 -14.68
N ALA A 108 -5.01 0.77 -15.37
CA ALA A 108 -4.16 1.96 -15.52
C ALA A 108 -3.91 2.66 -14.17
N ARG A 109 -4.94 2.79 -13.32
CA ARG A 109 -4.80 3.34 -11.96
C ARG A 109 -3.85 2.50 -11.12
N ALA A 110 -3.96 1.17 -11.15
CA ALA A 110 -3.07 0.30 -10.39
C ALA A 110 -1.58 0.50 -10.76
N VAL A 111 -1.27 0.72 -12.04
CA VAL A 111 0.09 1.02 -12.48
C VAL A 111 0.54 2.40 -12.01
N ILE A 112 -0.32 3.42 -12.11
CA ILE A 112 0.01 4.79 -11.68
C ILE A 112 0.23 4.88 -10.18
N GLU A 113 -0.63 4.24 -9.40
CA GLU A 113 -0.51 4.19 -7.93
C GLU A 113 0.70 3.35 -7.50
N GLY A 114 1.00 2.26 -8.21
CA GLY A 114 2.11 1.36 -7.89
C GLY A 114 3.51 1.87 -8.27
N SER A 115 3.62 2.96 -9.04
CA SER A 115 4.91 3.52 -9.50
C SER A 115 5.28 4.82 -8.79
N GLY A 116 4.40 5.37 -7.95
CA GLY A 116 4.63 6.62 -7.23
C GLY A 116 5.53 6.54 -5.99
N SER A 117 6.03 5.35 -5.58
CA SER A 117 6.57 5.17 -4.22
C SER A 117 7.89 4.39 -4.06
N ASP A 118 8.65 4.12 -5.12
CA ASP A 118 9.74 3.14 -4.96
C ASP A 118 11.11 3.71 -4.54
N GLY A 119 11.39 4.98 -4.79
CA GLY A 119 12.71 5.56 -4.47
C GLY A 119 12.80 6.29 -3.14
N ASP A 120 11.82 7.15 -2.85
CA ASP A 120 11.86 8.11 -1.73
C ASP A 120 11.12 7.53 -0.50
N SER A 121 9.93 6.97 -0.74
CA SER A 121 9.14 6.32 0.31
C SER A 121 9.73 4.99 0.79
N HIS A 122 10.55 4.27 0.00
CA HIS A 122 11.28 3.14 0.56
C HIS A 122 12.30 3.61 1.60
N GLN A 123 13.06 4.66 1.31
CA GLN A 123 13.99 5.29 2.26
C GLN A 123 13.26 5.78 3.52
N ASP A 124 12.07 6.37 3.36
CA ASP A 124 11.22 6.78 4.48
C ASP A 124 10.71 5.60 5.30
N LEU A 125 10.31 4.49 4.65
CA LEU A 125 9.86 3.27 5.33
C LEU A 125 11.00 2.58 6.09
N PHE A 126 12.23 2.58 5.54
CA PHE A 126 13.42 2.11 6.26
C PHE A 126 13.69 2.99 7.49
N SER A 127 13.62 4.31 7.34
CA SER A 127 13.78 5.25 8.46
C SER A 127 12.69 5.10 9.52
N LEU A 128 11.45 4.83 9.10
CA LEU A 128 10.33 4.53 9.97
C LEU A 128 10.56 3.21 10.71
N ALA A 129 10.95 2.14 10.01
CA ALA A 129 11.26 0.85 10.61
C ALA A 129 12.35 0.99 11.68
N GLN A 130 13.41 1.77 11.40
CA GLN A 130 14.48 2.04 12.35
C GLN A 130 13.99 2.84 13.57
N THR A 131 13.10 3.81 13.37
CA THR A 131 12.49 4.59 14.46
C THR A 131 11.64 3.71 15.37
N VAL A 132 10.78 2.86 14.80
CA VAL A 132 9.96 1.91 15.57
C VAL A 132 10.83 0.91 16.31
N ALA A 133 11.90 0.42 15.69
CA ALA A 133 12.85 -0.49 16.35
C ALA A 133 13.51 0.19 17.57
N THR A 134 13.93 1.44 17.42
CA THR A 134 14.52 2.23 18.51
C THR A 134 13.54 2.45 19.66
N LEU A 135 12.26 2.70 19.35
CA LEU A 135 11.22 2.94 20.35
C LEU A 135 10.77 1.67 21.08
N THR A 136 10.75 0.54 20.39
CA THR A 136 10.25 -0.74 20.93
C THR A 136 11.36 -1.61 21.52
N GLY A 137 12.62 -1.41 21.10
CA GLY A 137 13.73 -2.32 21.40
C GLY A 137 13.65 -3.65 20.65
N GLY A 138 12.74 -3.77 19.69
CA GLY A 138 12.53 -4.98 18.87
C GLY A 138 12.96 -4.79 17.43
N ALA A 139 13.19 -5.89 16.72
CA ALA A 139 13.49 -5.86 15.29
C ALA A 139 12.20 -5.70 14.48
N VAL A 140 12.20 -4.79 13.50
CA VAL A 140 10.98 -4.39 12.78
C VAL A 140 11.00 -4.86 11.33
N THR A 141 9.83 -5.28 10.83
CA THR A 141 9.52 -5.40 9.40
C THR A 141 8.23 -4.66 9.08
N ILE A 142 8.18 -4.02 7.90
CA ILE A 142 6.99 -3.38 7.33
C ILE A 142 6.64 -4.14 6.06
N GLU A 143 5.38 -4.55 5.94
CA GLU A 143 4.91 -5.44 4.88
C GLU A 143 3.65 -4.90 4.21
N ASP A 144 3.47 -5.19 2.91
CA ASP A 144 2.20 -4.93 2.21
C ASP A 144 1.15 -6.02 2.49
N THR A 145 -0.05 -5.88 1.92
CA THR A 145 -1.15 -6.85 2.09
C THR A 145 -0.88 -8.20 1.42
N ALA A 146 0.15 -8.31 0.57
CA ALA A 146 0.60 -9.56 -0.04
C ALA A 146 1.75 -10.22 0.75
N HIS A 147 2.06 -9.72 1.96
CA HIS A 147 3.14 -10.21 2.83
C HIS A 147 4.55 -10.03 2.26
N ARG A 148 4.70 -9.06 1.35
CA ARG A 148 6.00 -8.66 0.83
C ARG A 148 6.64 -7.64 1.76
N VAL A 149 7.91 -7.86 2.08
CA VAL A 149 8.69 -6.96 2.94
C VAL A 149 9.07 -5.70 2.16
N LEU A 150 8.51 -4.57 2.60
CA LEU A 150 8.77 -3.24 2.05
C LEU A 150 9.99 -2.59 2.69
N ALA A 151 10.13 -2.72 4.01
CA ALA A 151 11.25 -2.21 4.78
C ALA A 151 11.51 -3.04 6.04
N TYR A 152 12.71 -2.91 6.60
CA TYR A 152 13.10 -3.57 7.84
C TYR A 152 14.09 -2.70 8.61
N SER A 153 14.14 -2.84 9.94
CA SER A 153 15.17 -2.17 10.73
C SER A 153 16.50 -2.91 10.64
N GLU A 154 17.60 -2.19 10.80
CA GLU A 154 18.87 -2.85 11.10
C GLU A 154 18.78 -3.49 12.50
N SER A 155 19.56 -4.54 12.72
CA SER A 155 19.54 -5.29 13.97
C SER A 155 20.92 -5.87 14.24
N ASP A 156 21.55 -5.42 15.33
CA ASP A 156 22.84 -5.96 15.83
C ASP A 156 22.68 -7.28 16.59
N ASP A 157 21.45 -7.64 16.97
CA ASP A 157 21.11 -8.82 17.78
C ASP A 157 20.81 -10.08 16.94
N GLU A 158 20.93 -11.26 17.56
CA GLU A 158 20.42 -12.54 17.03
C GLU A 158 18.93 -12.44 16.71
N VAL A 159 18.60 -12.21 15.44
CA VAL A 159 17.27 -12.37 14.87
C VAL A 159 17.01 -13.84 14.53
N ASP A 160 15.73 -14.26 14.60
CA ASP A 160 15.40 -15.64 14.27
C ASP A 160 15.45 -15.90 12.76
N GLU A 161 15.48 -17.18 12.42
CA GLU A 161 15.66 -17.63 11.03
C GLU A 161 14.50 -17.19 10.13
N LEU A 162 13.28 -17.14 10.68
CA LEU A 162 12.10 -16.67 9.95
C LEU A 162 12.29 -15.24 9.43
N ARG A 163 12.79 -14.33 10.28
CA ARG A 163 13.06 -12.95 9.86
C ARG A 163 14.13 -12.91 8.77
N ARG A 164 15.22 -13.67 8.95
CA ARG A 164 16.32 -13.74 7.97
C ARG A 164 15.80 -14.19 6.60
N GLN A 165 15.01 -15.26 6.57
CA GLN A 165 14.39 -15.76 5.34
C GLN A 165 13.43 -14.76 4.72
N SER A 166 12.63 -14.08 5.55
CA SER A 166 11.64 -13.12 5.06
C SER A 166 12.29 -11.89 4.42
N ILE A 167 13.39 -11.40 4.98
CA ILE A 167 14.14 -10.26 4.42
C ILE A 167 14.85 -10.67 3.12
N LEU A 168 15.57 -11.79 3.11
CA LEU A 168 16.31 -12.24 1.93
C LEU A 168 15.37 -12.61 0.76
N GLY A 169 14.26 -13.28 1.05
CA GLY A 169 13.24 -13.63 0.06
C GLY A 169 12.27 -12.50 -0.26
N ARG A 170 12.38 -11.36 0.45
CA ARG A 170 11.44 -10.24 0.45
C ARG A 170 9.97 -10.63 0.69
N ASN A 171 9.72 -11.80 1.26
CA ASN A 171 8.38 -12.34 1.53
C ASN A 171 8.42 -13.32 2.69
N CYS A 172 7.34 -13.39 3.46
CA CYS A 172 7.20 -14.41 4.49
C CYS A 172 7.14 -15.84 3.89
N PRO A 173 7.89 -16.82 4.42
CA PRO A 173 7.78 -18.21 3.99
C PRO A 173 6.36 -18.78 4.11
N GLU A 174 5.87 -19.45 3.06
CA GLU A 174 4.49 -19.95 2.97
C GLU A 174 4.10 -20.87 4.14
N ALA A 175 5.04 -21.68 4.64
CA ALA A 175 4.81 -22.54 5.79
C ALA A 175 4.43 -21.74 7.06
N TYR A 176 5.06 -20.59 7.28
CA TYR A 176 4.71 -19.74 8.42
C TYR A 176 3.42 -18.95 8.18
N LEU A 177 3.16 -18.51 6.94
CA LEU A 177 1.88 -17.91 6.56
C LEU A 177 0.70 -18.83 6.85
N ALA A 178 0.85 -20.14 6.61
CA ALA A 178 -0.17 -21.14 6.96
C ALA A 178 -0.51 -21.11 8.45
N HIS A 179 0.51 -21.10 9.32
CA HIS A 179 0.30 -21.01 10.77
C HIS A 179 -0.37 -19.69 11.20
N LEU A 180 0.03 -18.55 10.63
CA LEU A 180 -0.60 -17.26 10.92
C LEU A 180 -2.10 -17.24 10.55
N ARG A 181 -2.47 -17.94 9.47
CA ARG A 181 -3.88 -18.15 9.09
C ARG A 181 -4.61 -19.04 10.09
N GLU A 182 -4.02 -20.16 10.49
CA GLU A 182 -4.57 -21.07 11.50
C GLU A 182 -4.78 -20.38 12.86
N TRP A 183 -3.85 -19.51 13.25
CA TRP A 183 -3.93 -18.74 14.49
C TRP A 183 -4.86 -17.51 14.38
N GLY A 184 -5.52 -17.31 13.22
CA GLY A 184 -6.46 -16.20 13.00
C GLY A 184 -5.81 -14.83 13.16
N VAL A 185 -4.51 -14.69 12.88
CA VAL A 185 -3.78 -13.41 13.04
C VAL A 185 -4.36 -12.37 12.09
N TYR A 186 -4.50 -12.69 10.80
CA TYR A 186 -4.98 -11.73 9.80
C TYR A 186 -6.44 -11.31 9.98
N GLN A 187 -7.30 -12.22 10.45
CA GLN A 187 -8.69 -11.88 10.75
C GLN A 187 -8.76 -10.80 11.83
N ARG A 188 -7.94 -10.92 12.88
CA ARG A 188 -7.84 -9.92 13.95
C ARG A 188 -7.17 -8.64 13.45
N LEU A 189 -6.10 -8.77 12.68
CA LEU A 189 -5.32 -7.65 12.14
C LEU A 189 -6.16 -6.70 11.28
N TRP A 190 -7.07 -7.25 10.47
CA TRP A 190 -7.93 -6.49 9.57
C TRP A 190 -9.29 -6.12 10.17
N ALA A 191 -9.59 -6.54 11.40
CA ALA A 191 -10.80 -6.16 12.12
C ALA A 191 -10.71 -4.75 12.74
N GLY A 192 -9.52 -4.16 12.88
CA GLY A 192 -9.32 -2.82 13.42
C GLY A 192 -8.02 -2.69 14.24
N GLU A 193 -7.68 -1.46 14.68
CA GLU A 193 -6.39 -0.99 15.23
C GLU A 193 -5.84 -1.67 16.52
N GLU A 194 -6.22 -2.92 16.81
CA GLU A 194 -5.68 -3.66 17.94
C GLU A 194 -4.31 -4.27 17.60
N ILE A 195 -3.41 -4.27 18.59
CA ILE A 195 -2.11 -4.94 18.50
C ILE A 195 -2.35 -6.44 18.70
N VAL A 196 -1.97 -7.25 17.71
CA VAL A 196 -2.03 -8.71 17.82
C VAL A 196 -0.72 -9.23 18.40
N ASP A 197 -0.79 -9.85 19.59
CA ASP A 197 0.32 -10.55 20.23
C ASP A 197 0.42 -12.00 19.75
N ILE A 198 1.59 -12.37 19.27
CA ILE A 198 1.95 -13.71 18.80
C ILE A 198 3.03 -14.23 19.72
N ALA A 199 2.64 -15.14 20.61
CA ALA A 199 3.55 -15.77 21.55
C ALA A 199 4.69 -16.53 20.84
N GLU A 200 5.81 -16.67 21.53
CA GLU A 200 6.96 -17.47 21.08
C GLU A 200 6.55 -18.91 20.73
N ARG A 201 7.20 -19.46 19.71
CA ARG A 201 7.04 -20.82 19.20
C ARG A 201 8.42 -21.46 19.06
N PRO A 202 8.98 -22.04 20.15
CA PRO A 202 10.30 -22.66 20.13
C PRO A 202 10.38 -23.84 19.15
N ASP A 203 9.26 -24.56 18.96
CA ASP A 203 9.09 -25.66 18.01
C ASP A 203 9.28 -25.22 16.55
N LEU A 204 8.99 -23.96 16.24
CA LEU A 204 9.19 -23.34 14.93
C LEU A 204 10.47 -22.49 14.86
N GLY A 205 11.19 -22.34 15.98
CA GLY A 205 12.33 -21.42 16.09
C GLY A 205 11.93 -19.95 15.97
N VAL A 206 10.69 -19.60 16.31
CA VAL A 206 10.10 -18.27 16.09
C VAL A 206 9.91 -17.55 17.43
N ARG A 207 10.51 -16.37 17.58
CA ARG A 207 10.36 -15.53 18.78
C ARG A 207 9.00 -14.85 18.89
N ARG A 208 8.66 -14.34 20.08
CA ARG A 208 7.45 -13.55 20.30
C ARG A 208 7.43 -12.30 19.41
N ARG A 209 6.26 -11.97 18.88
CA ARG A 209 6.03 -10.85 17.95
C ARG A 209 4.76 -10.10 18.28
N LEU A 210 4.79 -8.81 18.04
CA LEU A 210 3.60 -7.96 17.97
C LEU A 210 3.38 -7.55 16.51
N VAL A 211 2.13 -7.47 16.08
CA VAL A 211 1.78 -6.97 14.74
C VAL A 211 0.59 -6.02 14.81
N VAL A 212 0.64 -4.96 14.02
CA VAL A 212 -0.45 -3.99 13.85
C VAL A 212 -0.74 -3.76 12.37
N GLY A 213 -2.02 -3.64 12.03
CA GLY A 213 -2.48 -3.37 10.67
C GLY A 213 -2.42 -1.89 10.36
N VAL A 214 -1.87 -1.53 9.20
CA VAL A 214 -1.86 -0.17 8.67
C VAL A 214 -3.08 0.01 7.77
N HIS A 215 -3.88 1.05 7.99
CA HIS A 215 -5.14 1.28 7.30
C HIS A 215 -5.26 2.72 6.77
N ALA A 216 -5.98 2.90 5.67
CA ALA A 216 -6.53 4.19 5.23
C ALA A 216 -8.06 4.14 5.37
N GLY A 217 -8.58 4.69 6.47
CA GLY A 217 -9.97 4.47 6.86
C GLY A 217 -10.21 2.98 7.12
N SER A 218 -11.14 2.36 6.38
CA SER A 218 -11.43 0.93 6.46
C SER A 218 -10.58 0.07 5.50
N ARG A 219 -9.74 0.67 4.65
CA ARG A 219 -8.94 -0.06 3.67
C ARG A 219 -7.60 -0.52 4.28
N PRO A 220 -7.29 -1.83 4.33
CA PRO A 220 -5.98 -2.29 4.77
C PRO A 220 -4.92 -1.94 3.72
N LEU A 221 -3.77 -1.45 4.19
CA LEU A 221 -2.62 -1.07 3.36
C LEU A 221 -1.41 -1.98 3.58
N GLY A 222 -1.27 -2.56 4.77
CA GLY A 222 -0.11 -3.34 5.14
C GLY A 222 -0.04 -3.61 6.63
N SER A 223 1.14 -4.00 7.11
CA SER A 223 1.35 -4.36 8.51
C SER A 223 2.74 -3.97 8.99
N ILE A 224 2.84 -3.68 10.29
CA ILE A 224 4.10 -3.43 10.98
C ILE A 224 4.28 -4.53 12.02
N TRP A 225 5.39 -5.26 11.91
CA TRP A 225 5.75 -6.35 12.80
C TRP A 225 6.92 -5.93 13.67
N VAL A 226 6.84 -6.29 14.95
CA VAL A 226 7.90 -6.09 15.93
C VAL A 226 8.23 -7.44 16.55
N GLN A 227 9.41 -7.96 16.26
CA GLN A 227 9.96 -9.12 16.94
C GLN A 227 10.65 -8.68 18.23
N GLU A 228 10.35 -9.35 19.34
CA GLU A 228 10.98 -9.07 20.63
C GLU A 228 12.50 -9.30 20.55
N GLY A 229 13.26 -8.25 20.94
CA GLY A 229 14.71 -8.32 21.16
C GLY A 229 15.02 -8.85 22.57
N ARG A 230 16.31 -9.08 22.90
CA ARG A 230 16.68 -9.55 24.25
C ARG A 230 16.58 -8.47 25.33
N GLY A 231 16.43 -7.20 24.96
CA GLY A 231 16.20 -6.11 25.91
C GLY A 231 14.78 -6.17 26.47
N ALA A 232 14.64 -6.38 27.78
CA ALA A 232 13.34 -6.37 28.44
C ALA A 232 12.51 -5.15 28.01
N PRO A 233 11.23 -5.33 27.60
CA PRO A 233 10.40 -4.20 27.19
C PRO A 233 10.33 -3.19 28.33
N ARG A 234 10.75 -1.95 28.07
CA ARG A 234 10.55 -0.87 29.04
C ARG A 234 9.05 -0.71 29.24
N PRO A 235 8.53 -0.78 30.48
CA PRO A 235 7.10 -0.59 30.70
C PRO A 235 6.73 0.81 30.23
N ARG A 236 5.75 0.87 29.32
CA ARG A 236 5.08 2.09 28.90
C ARG A 236 4.65 2.85 30.15
N ARG A 237 5.23 4.03 30.41
CA ARG A 237 4.61 4.99 31.33
C ARG A 237 3.25 5.30 30.74
N ALA A 238 2.18 4.87 31.43
CA ALA A 238 0.85 5.36 31.14
C ALA A 238 0.93 6.89 31.14
N ALA A 239 0.56 7.51 30.02
CA ALA A 239 0.40 8.95 29.93
C ALA A 239 -0.68 9.35 30.94
N GLY A 240 -0.26 9.79 32.12
CA GLY A 240 -1.10 10.41 33.13
C GLY A 240 -1.52 11.78 32.63
N GLY A 241 -2.60 11.81 31.86
CA GLY A 241 -3.25 13.01 31.37
C GLY A 241 -4.74 12.96 31.66
N ARG A 242 -5.13 13.14 32.93
CA ARG A 242 -6.46 13.65 33.29
C ARG A 242 -6.37 14.56 34.51
N GLY A 243 -6.68 15.82 34.28
CA GLY A 243 -7.57 16.64 35.10
C GLY A 243 -7.28 16.74 36.60
N ALA A 244 -6.83 17.93 37.00
CA ALA A 244 -7.04 18.43 38.34
C ALA A 244 -8.53 18.35 38.74
N GLY A 245 -8.80 17.92 39.97
CA GLY A 245 -10.06 18.16 40.66
C GLY A 245 -10.58 16.99 41.51
N GLY A 246 -10.49 17.15 42.84
CA GLY A 246 -11.39 16.44 43.77
C GLY A 246 -10.72 15.37 44.65
N GLY A 247 -10.29 15.77 45.85
CA GLY A 247 -9.84 14.84 46.88
C GLY A 247 -10.97 13.95 47.39
N GLY A 248 -10.71 12.65 47.43
CA GLY A 248 -11.53 11.66 48.11
C GLY A 248 -10.64 10.49 48.52
N ARG A 249 -10.23 10.44 49.79
CA ARG A 249 -9.44 9.33 50.35
C ARG A 249 -10.28 8.06 50.33
N ALA A 250 -9.87 7.06 49.54
CA ALA A 250 -10.40 5.72 49.64
C ALA A 250 -9.94 5.10 50.98
N ARG A 251 -10.90 4.63 51.78
CA ARG A 251 -10.62 3.84 52.99
C ARG A 251 -10.00 2.49 52.58
N PRO A 252 -8.99 1.99 53.30
CA PRO A 252 -8.47 0.64 53.07
C PRO A 252 -9.54 -0.42 53.41
N ALA A 253 -9.53 -1.53 52.66
CA ALA A 253 -10.43 -2.65 52.85
C ALA A 253 -10.24 -3.31 54.24
N PRO A 254 -11.30 -3.83 54.87
CA PRO A 254 -11.19 -4.54 56.15
C PRO A 254 -10.41 -5.86 55.97
N PRO A 255 -9.66 -6.29 57.00
CA PRO A 255 -8.91 -7.55 56.96
C PRO A 255 -9.86 -8.77 56.87
N PRO A 256 -9.39 -9.89 56.29
CA PRO A 256 -10.19 -11.11 56.19
C PRO A 256 -10.51 -11.71 57.56
N PRO A 257 -11.64 -12.44 57.71
CA PRO A 257 -12.02 -13.08 58.96
C PRO A 257 -11.03 -14.18 59.38
N PRO A 258 -10.88 -14.44 60.69
CA PRO A 258 -9.97 -15.47 61.18
C PRO A 258 -10.43 -16.87 60.76
N ALA A 259 -9.46 -17.74 60.50
CA ALA A 259 -9.69 -19.14 60.16
C ALA A 259 -10.38 -19.89 61.31
N PRO A 260 -11.27 -20.85 61.02
CA PRO A 260 -11.91 -21.67 62.05
C PRO A 260 -10.86 -22.52 62.81
N PRO A 261 -11.09 -22.81 64.11
CA PRO A 261 -10.17 -23.65 64.87
C PRO A 261 -10.17 -25.09 64.33
N PRO A 262 -9.02 -25.79 64.42
CA PRO A 262 -8.92 -27.20 64.02
C PRO A 262 -9.80 -28.11 64.90
N PRO A 263 -10.13 -29.32 64.41
CA PRO A 263 -11.14 -30.19 65.02
C PRO A 263 -10.81 -30.66 66.44
#